data_AF-A0A365L7D0-F1
#
_entry.id   AF-A0A365L7D0-F1
#
_cell.length_a   1.000
_cell.length_b   1.000
_cell.length_c   1.000
_cell.angle_alpha   90.00
_cell.angle_beta   90.00
_cell.angle_gamma   90.00
#
_symmetry.space_group_name_H-M   'P 1'
#
loop_
_entity.id
_entity.type
_entity.pdbx_description
1 polymer ?
#
loop_
_entity_poly.entity_id
_entity_poly.type
_entity_poly.pdbx_seq_one_letter_code
_entity_poly.pdbx_strand_id
1 'polypeptide(L)'
;MALLSIFLLLGCSSEISREEAEEIALDTAEADNYKSPVLWRKFDSKTQLVYQYSKTYEKDVESWSVSLDTADNPEELNAPALTYYISKDTGEVIDVIEGRVSN
;
A
#
# COMPACT_ATOMS: atom_id res chain seq x y z
N MET A 1 5.52 -24.85 28.16
CA MET A 1 4.82 -24.19 27.05
C MET A 1 4.98 -22.68 27.25
N ALA A 2 6.17 -22.16 26.93
CA ALA A 2 6.50 -20.75 27.10
C ALA A 2 7.20 -20.33 25.82
N LEU A 3 6.51 -19.55 24.98
CA LEU A 3 7.08 -18.73 23.91
C LEU A 3 5.93 -18.17 23.06
N LEU A 4 5.33 -17.07 23.50
CA LEU A 4 4.76 -16.08 22.60
C LEU A 4 4.64 -14.74 23.33
N SER A 5 5.78 -14.21 23.75
CA SER A 5 5.90 -12.84 24.22
C SER A 5 7.15 -12.29 23.56
N ILE A 6 6.96 -11.51 22.51
CA ILE A 6 7.73 -10.32 22.09
C ILE A 6 7.09 -9.88 20.76
N PHE A 7 6.18 -8.92 20.83
CA PHE A 7 5.83 -8.02 19.72
C PHE A 7 5.58 -6.60 20.29
N LEU A 8 6.36 -6.22 21.30
CA LEU A 8 6.27 -4.94 22.00
C LEU A 8 7.62 -4.22 22.00
N LEU A 9 8.26 -4.10 20.84
CA LEU A 9 9.43 -3.25 20.65
C LEU A 9 9.48 -2.69 19.22
N LEU A 10 8.62 -1.70 18.92
CA LEU A 10 8.89 -0.73 17.85
C LEU A 10 8.72 0.70 18.41
N GLY A 11 9.42 0.95 19.52
CA GLY A 11 9.73 2.30 19.98
C GLY A 11 10.97 2.82 19.26
N CYS A 12 10.84 3.13 17.98
CA CYS A 12 11.71 4.00 17.17
C CYS A 12 10.96 4.27 15.87
N SER A 13 9.95 5.13 15.91
CA SER A 13 9.20 5.54 14.71
C SER A 13 10.07 6.48 13.88
N SER A 14 11.04 5.95 13.14
CA SER A 14 11.44 6.64 11.92
C SER A 14 10.31 6.44 10.93
N GLU A 15 9.68 7.54 10.53
CA GLU A 15 8.72 7.55 9.42
C GLU A 15 9.30 6.75 8.25
N ILE A 16 8.49 5.88 7.65
CA ILE A 16 8.92 5.11 6.50
C ILE A 16 9.08 6.03 5.29
N SER A 17 10.12 5.74 4.52
CA SER A 17 10.41 6.39 3.26
C SER A 17 9.37 6.02 2.20
N ARG A 18 9.38 6.79 1.11
CA ARG A 18 8.58 6.49 -0.08
C ARG A 18 8.94 5.10 -0.64
N GLU A 19 10.22 4.78 -0.68
CA GLU A 19 10.75 3.53 -1.23
C GLU A 19 10.30 2.34 -0.38
N GLU A 20 10.33 2.47 0.94
CA GLU A 20 9.79 1.44 1.86
C GLU A 20 8.28 1.25 1.67
N ALA A 21 7.51 2.33 1.47
CA ALA A 21 6.09 2.20 1.16
C ALA A 21 5.83 1.51 -0.19
N GLU A 22 6.64 1.80 -1.21
CA GLU A 22 6.57 1.14 -2.51
C GLU A 22 6.86 -0.37 -2.39
N GLU A 23 7.85 -0.77 -1.58
CA GLU A 23 8.17 -2.18 -1.28
C GLU A 23 7.02 -2.88 -0.54
N ILE A 24 6.48 -2.27 0.52
CA ILE A 24 5.33 -2.80 1.27
C ILE A 24 4.14 -3.04 0.35
N ALA A 25 3.85 -2.10 -0.57
CA ALA A 25 2.72 -2.24 -1.50
C ALA A 25 2.91 -3.43 -2.45
N LEU A 26 4.11 -3.60 -3.02
CA LEU A 26 4.44 -4.70 -3.92
C LEU A 26 4.36 -6.04 -3.20
N ASP A 27 4.99 -6.16 -2.02
CA ASP A 27 4.98 -7.38 -1.21
C ASP A 27 3.56 -7.77 -0.78
N THR A 28 2.74 -6.78 -0.41
CA THR A 28 1.33 -7.01 -0.04
C THR A 28 0.54 -7.52 -1.24
N ALA A 29 0.70 -6.91 -2.42
CA ALA A 29 0.01 -7.35 -3.63
C ALA A 29 0.42 -8.77 -4.06
N GLU A 30 1.71 -9.11 -3.96
CA GLU A 30 2.18 -10.48 -4.23
C GLU A 30 1.60 -11.49 -3.22
N ALA A 31 1.58 -11.14 -1.94
CA ALA A 31 0.98 -11.97 -0.89
C ALA A 31 -0.54 -12.18 -1.09
N ASP A 32 -1.22 -11.18 -1.65
CA ASP A 32 -2.64 -11.22 -2.02
C ASP A 32 -2.89 -11.95 -3.35
N ASN A 33 -1.85 -12.52 -3.98
CA ASN A 33 -1.87 -13.28 -5.24
C ASN A 33 -2.15 -12.45 -6.50
N TYR A 34 -1.90 -11.13 -6.46
CA TYR A 34 -1.89 -10.34 -7.69
C TYR A 34 -0.68 -10.72 -8.55
N LYS A 35 -0.90 -10.85 -9.85
CA LYS A 35 0.11 -11.35 -10.77
C LYS A 35 1.06 -10.24 -11.20
N SER A 36 2.34 -10.41 -10.88
CA SER A 36 3.44 -9.52 -11.28
C SER A 36 3.14 -8.04 -11.03
N PRO A 37 2.84 -7.64 -9.77
CA PRO A 37 2.55 -6.26 -9.47
C PRO A 37 3.77 -5.38 -9.76
N VAL A 38 3.53 -4.20 -10.32
CA VAL A 38 4.55 -3.20 -10.60
C VAL A 38 4.03 -1.81 -10.28
N LEU A 39 4.93 -0.86 -10.01
CA LEU A 39 4.51 0.52 -9.76
C LEU A 39 3.84 1.12 -11.00
N TRP A 40 2.65 1.70 -10.81
CA TRP A 40 1.96 2.43 -11.87
C TRP A 40 2.62 3.79 -12.10
N ARG A 41 3.30 3.93 -13.25
CA ARG A 41 4.02 5.15 -13.63
C ARG A 41 3.41 5.90 -14.83
N LYS A 42 2.27 5.43 -15.38
CA LYS A 42 1.61 6.11 -16.51
C LYS A 42 1.10 7.49 -16.06
N PHE A 43 1.03 8.42 -17.01
CA PHE A 43 0.54 9.79 -16.80
C PHE A 43 1.27 10.54 -15.67
N ASP A 44 2.58 10.32 -15.55
CA ASP A 44 3.43 10.90 -14.51
C ASP A 44 2.97 10.62 -13.07
N SER A 45 2.25 9.51 -12.87
CA SER A 45 1.83 9.08 -11.53
C SER A 45 3.03 8.76 -10.64
N LYS A 46 2.95 9.22 -9.39
CA LYS A 46 4.01 9.11 -8.39
C LYS A 46 3.43 8.75 -7.04
N THR A 47 4.20 8.01 -6.26
CA THR A 47 3.95 7.82 -4.84
C THR A 47 4.06 9.15 -4.13
N GLN A 48 3.03 9.51 -3.37
CA GLN A 48 2.91 10.83 -2.73
C GLN A 48 2.24 10.72 -1.36
N LEU A 49 2.52 11.69 -0.49
CA LEU A 49 1.85 11.81 0.81
C LEU A 49 0.44 12.34 0.64
N VAL A 50 -0.50 11.73 1.37
CA VAL A 50 -1.91 12.10 1.45
C VAL A 50 -2.41 11.91 2.89
N TYR A 51 -3.59 12.43 3.19
CA TYR A 51 -4.34 12.04 4.38
C TYR A 51 -5.45 11.08 3.95
N GLN A 52 -5.38 9.84 4.43
CA GLN A 52 -6.40 8.81 4.19
C GLN A 52 -7.15 8.53 5.48
N TYR A 53 -8.49 8.46 5.40
CA TYR A 53 -9.30 8.12 6.55
C TYR A 53 -9.14 6.63 6.92
N SER A 54 -8.65 6.35 8.12
CA SER A 54 -8.60 4.99 8.67
C SER A 54 -9.89 4.67 9.40
N LYS A 55 -10.58 3.60 8.96
CA LYS A 55 -11.76 3.07 9.67
C LYS A 55 -11.38 2.43 11.01
N THR A 56 -10.17 1.86 11.12
CA THR A 56 -9.67 1.22 12.34
C THR A 56 -9.43 2.24 13.45
N TYR A 57 -8.88 3.40 13.11
CA TYR A 57 -8.54 4.45 14.09
C TYR A 57 -9.57 5.60 14.14
N GLU A 58 -10.59 5.56 13.29
CA GLU A 58 -11.64 6.57 13.13
C GLU A 58 -11.11 8.00 12.92
N LYS A 59 -9.99 8.14 12.20
CA LYS A 59 -9.32 9.42 11.94
C LYS A 59 -8.55 9.39 10.61
N ASP A 60 -8.20 10.57 10.11
CA ASP A 60 -7.25 10.71 9.02
C ASP A 60 -5.82 10.36 9.47
N VAL A 61 -5.11 9.62 8.63
CA VAL A 61 -3.73 9.19 8.85
C VAL A 61 -2.87 9.69 7.68
N GLU A 62 -1.75 10.36 7.98
CA GLU A 62 -0.77 10.71 6.95
C GLU A 62 -0.18 9.42 6.37
N SER A 63 -0.35 9.25 5.07
CA SER A 63 -0.10 7.98 4.38
C SER A 63 0.58 8.21 3.04
N TRP A 64 1.37 7.25 2.60
CA TRP A 64 1.83 7.12 1.22
C TRP A 64 0.71 6.52 0.36
N SER A 65 0.34 7.20 -0.71
CA SER A 65 -0.53 6.68 -1.77
C SER A 65 0.35 6.00 -2.81
N VAL A 66 0.33 4.67 -2.87
CA VAL A 66 1.11 3.86 -3.82
C VAL A 66 0.16 3.19 -4.81
N SER A 67 0.27 3.55 -6.08
CA SER A 67 -0.53 2.93 -7.14
C SER A 67 0.26 1.83 -7.85
N LEU A 68 -0.37 0.67 -8.04
CA LEU A 68 0.22 -0.49 -8.71
C LEU A 68 -0.57 -0.85 -9.97
N ASP A 69 0.14 -1.35 -10.98
CA ASP A 69 -0.42 -2.12 -12.08
C ASP A 69 -0.23 -3.62 -11.81
N THR A 70 -1.05 -4.45 -12.45
CA THR A 70 -0.91 -5.91 -12.40
C THR A 70 -1.08 -6.49 -13.80
N ALA A 71 -0.58 -7.70 -14.03
CA ALA A 71 -0.63 -8.33 -15.36
C ALA A 71 -2.06 -8.55 -15.89
N ASP A 72 -3.05 -8.59 -14.99
CA ASP A 72 -4.45 -8.86 -15.31
C ASP A 72 -5.28 -7.57 -15.43
N ASN A 73 -4.66 -6.39 -15.28
CA ASN A 73 -5.32 -5.10 -15.42
C ASN A 73 -5.50 -4.74 -16.91
N PRO A 74 -6.73 -4.52 -17.40
CA PRO A 74 -6.96 -4.17 -18.80
C PRO A 74 -6.36 -2.80 -19.14
N GLU A 75 -5.53 -2.75 -20.19
CA GLU A 75 -4.84 -1.52 -20.58
C GLU A 75 -5.82 -0.40 -20.96
N GLU A 76 -7.00 -0.73 -21.49
CA GLU A 76 -8.03 0.23 -21.88
C GLU A 76 -8.58 1.08 -20.72
N LEU A 77 -8.47 0.60 -19.48
CA LEU A 77 -8.97 1.33 -18.32
C LEU A 77 -8.14 2.58 -18.02
N ASN A 78 -6.89 2.63 -18.47
CA ASN A 78 -5.98 3.76 -18.22
C ASN A 78 -5.91 4.17 -16.74
N ALA A 79 -6.08 3.20 -15.83
CA ALA A 79 -6.12 3.38 -14.39
C ALA A 79 -5.29 2.28 -13.71
N PRO A 80 -4.70 2.55 -12.53
CA PRO A 80 -4.01 1.51 -11.77
C PRO A 80 -4.97 0.41 -11.34
N ALA A 81 -4.44 -0.80 -11.22
CA ALA A 81 -5.17 -1.95 -10.69
C ALA A 81 -5.44 -1.80 -9.20
N LEU A 82 -4.47 -1.24 -8.46
CA LEU A 82 -4.53 -1.10 -7.00
C LEU A 82 -4.01 0.28 -6.61
N THR A 83 -4.58 0.86 -5.56
CA THR A 83 -3.96 1.96 -4.82
C THR A 83 -3.97 1.61 -3.34
N TYR A 84 -2.78 1.39 -2.78
CA TYR A 84 -2.57 1.18 -1.36
C TYR A 84 -2.33 2.52 -0.66
N TYR A 85 -2.91 2.68 0.51
CA TYR A 85 -2.63 3.78 1.42
C TYR A 85 -1.89 3.22 2.62
N ILE A 86 -0.61 3.57 2.76
CA ILE A 86 0.29 2.99 3.76
C ILE A 86 0.67 4.08 4.76
N SER A 87 0.47 3.82 6.05
CA SER A 87 0.82 4.76 7.11
C SER A 87 2.29 5.15 7.01
N LYS A 88 2.55 6.46 6.95
CA LYS A 88 3.91 7.00 6.95
C LYS A 88 4.65 6.69 8.27
N ASP A 89 3.93 6.58 9.38
CA ASP A 89 4.54 6.39 10.70
C ASP A 89 4.87 4.92 10.97
N THR A 90 4.03 3.99 10.49
CA THR A 90 4.10 2.57 10.90
C THR A 90 4.31 1.58 9.77
N GLY A 91 4.12 1.98 8.52
CA GLY A 91 4.06 1.07 7.38
C GLY A 91 2.82 0.18 7.32
N GLU A 92 1.83 0.40 8.19
CA GLU A 92 0.56 -0.31 8.16
C GLU A 92 -0.25 0.06 6.90
N VAL A 93 -0.83 -0.93 6.22
CA VAL A 93 -1.81 -0.67 5.16
C VAL A 93 -3.12 -0.17 5.80
N ILE A 94 -3.41 1.10 5.59
CA ILE A 94 -4.59 1.79 6.12
C ILE A 94 -5.85 1.49 5.30
N ASP A 95 -5.70 1.45 3.98
CA ASP A 95 -6.79 1.20 3.04
C ASP A 95 -6.24 0.71 1.70
N VAL A 96 -7.10 0.09 0.91
CA VAL A 96 -6.80 -0.30 -0.47
C VAL A 96 -8.00 0.00 -1.36
N ILE A 97 -7.73 0.62 -2.50
CA ILE A 97 -8.71 0.77 -3.58
C ILE A 97 -8.34 -0.20 -4.68
N GLU A 98 -9.23 -1.14 -4.94
CA GLU A 98 -9.17 -2.03 -6.08
C GLU A 98 -9.80 -1.36 -7.30
N GLY A 99 -9.01 -1.16 -8.35
CA GLY A 99 -9.50 -0.86 -9.68
C GLY A 99 -10.35 -2.02 -10.19
N ARG A 100 -11.30 -1.74 -11.09
CA ARG A 100 -12.10 -2.80 -11.71
C ARG A 100 -11.19 -3.70 -12.56
N VAL A 101 -10.72 -4.81 -12.01
CA VAL A 101 -10.23 -5.93 -12.82
C VAL A 101 -11.45 -6.53 -13.54
N SER A 102 -11.45 -6.52 -14.87
CA SER A 102 -12.52 -7.17 -15.63
C SER A 102 -12.36 -8.68 -15.49
N ASN A 103 -13.26 -9.32 -14.75
CA ASN A 103 -13.44 -10.78 -14.77
C ASN A 103 -14.10 -11.23 -16.08
#